data_AF-A0A6G0QJL1-F1
#
_entry.id   AF-A0A6G0QJL1-F1
#
_cell.length_a   1.000
_cell.length_b   1.000
_cell.length_c   1.000
_cell.angle_alpha   90.00
_cell.angle_beta   90.00
_cell.angle_gamma   90.00
#
_symmetry.space_group_name_H-M   'P 1'
#
loop_
_entity.id
_entity.type
_entity.pdbx_description
1 polymer ?
#
loop_
_entity_poly.entity_id
_entity_poly.type
_entity_poly.pdbx_seq_one_letter_code
_entity_poly.pdbx_strand_id
1 'polypeptide(L)' 'MAATEEVPKTYVEATTLQDQDDWKKAIASELESLIAYKTWKLVLKPAHQRPIGCRWVFALKRDEKGQVVRYKARLVAKG' A
#
# COMPACT_ATOMS: atom_id res chain seq x y z
N MET A 1 -11.69 -25.27 -3.53
CA MET A 1 -10.34 -24.78 -3.20
C MET A 1 -10.51 -23.34 -2.77
N ALA A 2 -10.31 -23.04 -1.48
CA ALA A 2 -10.39 -21.67 -0.99
C ALA A 2 -9.20 -20.90 -1.56
N ALA A 3 -9.45 -19.90 -2.41
CA ALA A 3 -8.43 -18.91 -2.71
C ALA A 3 -7.98 -18.34 -1.37
N THR A 4 -6.73 -18.60 -1.00
CA THR A 4 -6.11 -17.91 0.12
C THR A 4 -6.00 -16.46 -0.36
N GLU A 5 -6.97 -15.62 0.03
CA GLU A 5 -6.92 -14.17 -0.16
C GLU A 5 -5.77 -13.64 0.71
N GLU A 6 -4.55 -13.86 0.22
CA GLU A 6 -3.33 -13.52 0.91
C GLU A 6 -3.08 -12.04 0.75
N VAL A 7 -3.00 -11.37 1.90
CA VAL A 7 -2.61 -9.97 1.93
C VAL A 7 -1.16 -9.90 1.45
N PRO A 8 -0.88 -9.18 0.33
CA PRO A 8 0.47 -9.04 -0.17
C PRO A 8 1.34 -8.35 0.87
N LYS A 9 2.61 -8.74 0.95
CA LYS A 9 3.58 -8.13 1.87
C LYS A 9 4.39 -7.06 1.17
N THR A 10 4.45 -7.12 -0.16
CA THR A 10 5.22 -6.22 -1.00
C THR A 10 4.36 -5.59 -2.11
N TYR A 11 4.81 -4.44 -2.61
CA TYR A 11 4.18 -3.80 -3.77
C TYR A 11 4.17 -4.72 -4.98
N VAL A 12 5.27 -5.44 -5.22
CA VAL A 12 5.39 -6.37 -6.35
C VAL A 12 4.31 -7.43 -6.26
N GLU A 13 4.19 -8.13 -5.13
CA GLU A 13 3.11 -9.10 -4.91
C GLU A 13 1.73 -8.46 -5.12
N ALA A 14 1.48 -7.29 -4.52
CA ALA A 14 0.20 -6.58 -4.66
C ALA A 14 -0.15 -6.28 -6.12
N THR A 15 0.84 -6.04 -6.98
CA THR A 15 0.63 -5.79 -8.42
C THR A 15 0.67 -7.02 -9.31
N THR A 16 0.98 -8.20 -8.76
CA THR A 16 1.09 -9.46 -9.53
C THR A 16 -0.01 -10.47 -9.14
N LEU A 17 -0.65 -10.28 -8.00
CA LEU A 17 -1.77 -11.08 -7.54
C LEU A 17 -3.00 -10.94 -8.45
N GLN A 18 -3.92 -11.90 -8.35
CA GLN A 18 -5.19 -11.88 -9.09
C GLN A 18 -6.01 -10.60 -8.81
N ASP A 19 -5.98 -10.11 -7.57
CA ASP A 19 -6.66 -8.89 -7.15
C ASP A 19 -5.85 -7.60 -7.40
N GLN A 20 -4.91 -7.63 -8.35
CA GLN A 20 -3.98 -6.52 -8.61
C GLN A 20 -4.70 -5.19 -8.87
N ASP A 21 -5.87 -5.20 -9.51
CA ASP A 21 -6.61 -3.99 -9.84
C ASP A 21 -7.10 -3.27 -8.59
N ASP A 22 -7.61 -4.00 -7.60
CA ASP A 22 -8.08 -3.40 -6.35
C ASP A 22 -6.93 -2.97 -5.44
N TRP A 23 -5.82 -3.72 -5.45
CA TRP A 23 -4.59 -3.28 -4.80
C TRP A 23 -4.00 -2.02 -5.44
N LYS A 24 -3.96 -1.93 -6.77
CA LYS A 24 -3.50 -0.74 -7.51
C LYS A 24 -4.38 0.47 -7.22
N LYS A 25 -5.71 0.31 -7.17
CA LYS A 25 -6.63 1.39 -6.75
C LYS A 25 -6.34 1.87 -5.33
N ALA A 26 -6.14 0.94 -4.39
CA ALA A 26 -5.83 1.29 -3.01
C ALA A 26 -4.49 2.04 -2.88
N ILE A 27 -3.48 1.63 -3.65
CA ILE A 27 -2.17 2.30 -3.73
C ILE A 27 -2.31 3.70 -4.32
N ALA A 28 -3.01 3.84 -5.45
CA ALA A 28 -3.23 5.12 -6.12
C ALA A 28 -3.95 6.10 -5.20
N SER A 29 -5.00 5.65 -4.52
CA SER A 29 -5.75 6.46 -3.55
C SER A 29 -4.87 6.97 -2.40
N GLU A 30 -3.95 6.14 -1.88
CA GLU A 30 -3.00 6.58 -0.85
C GLU A 30 -2.01 7.61 -1.41
N LEU A 31 -1.46 7.40 -2.60
CA LEU A 31 -0.54 8.36 -3.23
C LEU A 31 -1.23 9.71 -3.52
N GLU A 32 -2.44 9.68 -4.06
CA GLU A 32 -3.25 10.87 -4.29
C GLU A 32 -3.54 11.61 -2.99
N SER A 33 -3.88 10.87 -1.92
CA SER A 33 -4.08 11.47 -0.61
C SER A 33 -2.81 12.16 -0.11
N LEU A 34 -1.64 11.51 -0.22
CA LEU A 34 -0.35 12.10 0.18
C LEU A 34 -0.04 13.39 -0.60
N ILE A 35 -0.35 13.42 -1.90
CA ILE A 35 -0.20 14.60 -2.75
C ILE A 35 -1.19 15.69 -2.33
N ALA A 36 -2.45 15.34 -2.11
CA ALA A 36 -3.52 16.26 -1.74
C ALA A 36 -3.26 16.96 -0.40
N TYR A 37 -2.74 16.22 0.60
CA TYR A 37 -2.39 16.80 1.90
C TYR A 37 -1.18 17.74 1.84
N LYS A 38 -0.40 17.76 0.75
CA LYS A 38 0.82 18.58 0.59
C LYS A 38 1.83 18.44 1.73
N THR A 39 1.74 17.38 2.52
CA THR A 39 2.64 17.11 3.66
C THR A 39 3.93 16.44 3.22
N TRP A 40 4.02 16.01 1.96
CA TRP A 40 5.18 15.31 1.40
C TRP A 40 5.61 15.95 0.08
N LYS A 41 6.93 16.02 -0.13
CA LYS A 41 7.53 16.40 -1.41
C LYS A 41 8.50 15.31 -1.83
N LEU A 42 8.38 14.83 -3.06
CA LEU A 42 9.39 13.95 -3.64
C LEU A 42 10.68 14.77 -3.87
N VAL A 43 11.75 14.40 -3.16
CA VAL A 43 13.06 15.05 -3.25
C VAL A 43 14.12 14.04 -3.64
N LEU A 44 15.15 14.51 -4.34
CA LEU A 44 16.34 13.69 -4.61
C LEU A 44 17.06 13.38 -3.29
N LYS A 45 17.70 12.21 -3.24
CA LYS A 45 18.46 11.79 -2.07
C LYS A 45 19.59 12.79 -1.78
N PRO A 46 19.64 13.41 -0.58
CA PRO A 46 20.73 14.31 -0.21
C PRO A 46 22.04 13.52 -0.03
N ALA A 47 23.16 14.04 -0.54
CA ALA A 47 24.45 13.36 -0.55
C ALA A 47 24.98 12.99 0.86
N HIS A 48 24.55 13.70 1.90
CA HIS A 48 25.08 13.57 3.27
C HIS A 48 24.02 13.21 4.33
N GLN A 49 22.83 12.78 3.92
CA GLN A 49 21.81 12.29 4.85
C GLN A 49 21.52 10.81 4.65
N ARG A 50 21.22 10.13 5.76
CA ARG A 50 20.66 8.78 5.76
C ARG A 50 19.14 8.90 5.72
N PRO A 51 18.49 8.75 4.56
CA PRO A 51 17.04 8.80 4.50
C PRO A 51 16.45 7.61 5.27
N ILE A 52 15.33 7.85 5.95
CA ILE A 52 14.52 6.79 6.53
C ILE A 52 13.83 6.07 5.36
N GLY A 53 13.98 4.75 5.29
CA GLY A 53 13.29 3.97 4.27
C GLY A 53 11.78 4.00 4.50
N CYS A 54 10.98 3.72 3.46
CA CYS A 54 9.55 3.47 3.59
C CYS A 54 9.21 2.03 3.19
N ARG A 55 8.02 1.56 3.60
CA ARG A 55 7.45 0.30 3.16
C ARG A 55 5.96 0.43 2.92
N TRP A 56 5.43 -0.43 2.07
CA TRP A 56 3.99 -0.60 1.92
C TRP A 56 3.46 -1.52 3.02
N VAL A 57 2.29 -1.18 3.54
CA VAL A 57 1.50 -2.01 4.44
C VAL A 57 0.14 -2.21 3.80
N PHE A 58 -0.21 -3.46 3.56
CA PHE A 58 -1.47 -3.86 2.98
C PHE A 58 -2.36 -4.49 4.05
N ALA A 59 -3.66 -4.29 3.92
CA ALA A 59 -4.66 -4.92 4.77
C ALA A 59 -5.95 -5.13 3.98
N LEU A 60 -6.55 -6.31 4.16
CA LEU A 60 -7.91 -6.59 3.71
C LEU A 60 -8.87 -6.29 4.86
N LYS A 61 -9.91 -5.49 4.58
CA LYS A 61 -11.02 -5.28 5.50
C LYS A 61 -12.13 -6.24 5.12
N ARG A 62 -12.51 -7.09 6.09
CA ARG A 62 -13.59 -8.06 5.96
C ARG A 62 -14.81 -7.62 6.76
N ASP A 63 -16.00 -7.98 6.30
CA ASP A 63 -17.24 -7.83 7.05
C ASP A 63 -17.40 -8.92 8.13
N GLU A 64 -18.50 -8.86 8.88
CA GLU A 64 -18.87 -9.87 9.88
C GLU A 64 -19.11 -11.27 9.27
N LYS A 65 -19.35 -11.35 7.95
CA LYS A 65 -19.52 -12.59 7.19
C LYS A 65 -18.20 -13.11 6.60
N GLY A 66 -17.09 -12.40 6.85
CA GLY A 66 -15.76 -12.75 6.35
C GLY A 66 -15.47 -12.36 4.91
N GLN A 67 -16.38 -11.66 4.22
CA GLN A 67 -16.20 -11.21 2.84
C GLN A 67 -15.35 -9.95 2.79
N VAL A 68 -14.47 -9.84 1.78
CA VAL A 68 -13.65 -8.65 1.58
C VAL A 68 -14.53 -7.47 1.15
N VAL A 69 -14.56 -6.45 2.00
CA VAL A 69 -15.28 -5.19 1.74
C VAL A 69 -14.35 -4.15 1.14
N ARG A 70 -13.07 -4.16 1.54
CA ARG A 70 -12.13 -3.12 1.11
C ARG A 70 -10.67 -3.55 1.15
N TYR A 71 -9.96 -3.22 0.09
CA TYR A 71 -8.51 -3.26 -0.01
C TYR A 71 -7.93 -1.96 0.55
N LYS A 72 -6.99 -2.07 1.50
CA LYS A 72 -6.33 -0.92 2.11
C LYS A 72 -4.82 -1.03 1.92
N ALA A 73 -4.23 0.02 1.35
CA ALA A 73 -2.78 0.18 1.24
C ALA A 73 -2.35 1.45 1.98
N ARG A 74 -1.18 1.41 2.63
CA ARG A 74 -0.56 2.55 3.32
C ARG A 74 0.94 2.57 3.07
N LEU A 75 1.48 3.75 2.80
CA LEU A 75 2.93 3.96 2.73
C LEU A 75 3.43 4.48 4.07
N VAL A 76 4.32 3.75 4.74
CA VAL A 76 4.78 4.08 6.09
C VAL A 76 6.30 4.15 6.15
N ALA A 77 6.84 4.97 7.06
CA ALA A 77 8.27 5.00 7.36
C ALA A 77 8.70 3.70 8.06
N LYS A 78 9.92 3.24 7.79
CA LYS A 78 10.58 2.15 8.51
C LYS A 78 11.20 2.75 9.78
N GLY A 79 10.52 2.58 10.91
CA GLY A 79 11.02 2.91 12.25
C GLY A 79 11.63 1.70 12.94
#